data_AF-A0A7K5H7E0-F1
#
_entry.id   AF-A0A7K5H7E0-F1
#
_cell.length_a   1.000
_cell.length_b   1.000
_cell.length_c   1.000
_cell.angle_alpha   90.00
_cell.angle_beta   90.00
_cell.angle_gamma   90.00
#
_symmetry.space_group_name_H-M   'P 1'
#
loop_
_entity.id
_entity.type
_entity.pdbx_description
1 polymer ?
#
loop_
_entity_poly.entity_id
_entity_poly.type
_entity_poly.pdbx_seq_one_letter_code
_entity_poly.pdbx_strand_id
1 'polypeptide(L)'
;SVTAPGTGRVPEAAQRRVLDRATRQRRLNRQLEALENDNFGDDPQAGLPRPGKRLPHFADTAETGARPRGWGRGNLSAAEGPNYVSACAAPSRLPQRHFCAVCGFPSAYTCVTCGARYCSSRCLGTHQDTRYGDGEG
;
A
#
# COMPACT_ATOMS: atom_id res chain seq x y z
N SER A 1 -5.85 -53.14 2.22
CA SER A 1 -6.24 -52.23 1.12
C SER A 1 -7.05 -51.09 1.70
N VAL A 2 -6.52 -49.88 1.72
CA VAL A 2 -7.23 -48.67 2.21
C VAL A 2 -7.02 -47.57 1.17
N THR A 3 -8.10 -47.21 0.48
CA THR A 3 -8.11 -46.16 -0.54
C THR A 3 -8.37 -44.82 0.13
N ALA A 4 -7.48 -43.85 -0.06
CA ALA A 4 -7.65 -42.48 0.43
C ALA A 4 -8.79 -41.76 -0.33
N PRO A 5 -9.59 -40.90 0.32
CA PRO A 5 -10.56 -40.06 -0.38
C PRO A 5 -9.83 -38.92 -1.10
N GLY A 6 -9.88 -38.94 -2.44
CA GLY A 6 -9.37 -37.87 -3.28
C GLY A 6 -10.12 -36.55 -3.04
N THR A 7 -9.38 -35.45 -3.01
CA THR A 7 -9.93 -34.10 -3.05
C THR A 7 -10.55 -33.86 -4.44
N GLY A 8 -11.82 -34.26 -4.61
CA GLY A 8 -12.56 -34.02 -5.83
C GLY A 8 -12.67 -32.52 -6.12
N ARG A 9 -12.28 -32.10 -7.32
CA ARG A 9 -12.59 -30.75 -7.82
C ARG A 9 -14.11 -30.58 -7.83
N VAL A 10 -14.59 -29.64 -7.04
CA VAL A 10 -16.01 -29.28 -7.00
C VAL A 10 -16.44 -28.82 -8.40
N PRO A 11 -17.54 -29.34 -8.98
CA PRO A 11 -17.98 -28.94 -10.32
C PRO A 11 -18.24 -27.42 -10.38
N GLU A 12 -17.69 -26.74 -11.39
CA GLU A 12 -17.78 -25.27 -11.60
C GLU A 12 -19.23 -24.75 -11.53
N ALA A 13 -20.19 -25.55 -11.98
CA ALA A 13 -21.63 -25.25 -11.93
C ALA A 13 -22.16 -25.03 -10.50
N ALA A 14 -21.51 -25.56 -9.47
CA ALA A 14 -21.85 -25.30 -8.07
C ALA A 14 -21.35 -23.93 -7.58
N GLN A 15 -20.27 -23.40 -8.18
CA GLN A 15 -19.64 -22.12 -7.79
C GLN A 15 -20.40 -20.90 -8.32
N ARG A 16 -21.15 -21.04 -9.42
CA ARG A 16 -21.87 -19.94 -10.09
C ARG A 16 -23.32 -19.72 -9.63
N ARG A 17 -23.76 -20.41 -8.57
CA ARG A 17 -25.11 -20.24 -8.03
C ARG A 17 -25.21 -18.89 -7.30
N VAL A 18 -25.96 -17.95 -7.86
CA VAL A 18 -26.25 -16.67 -7.23
C VAL A 18 -27.05 -16.93 -5.95
N LEU A 19 -26.40 -16.81 -4.80
CA LEU A 19 -27.04 -16.92 -3.49
C LEU A 19 -27.94 -15.71 -3.22
N ASP A 20 -29.02 -15.90 -2.47
CA ASP A 20 -29.88 -14.84 -1.99
C ASP A 20 -29.10 -13.86 -1.08
N ARG A 21 -29.62 -12.64 -0.95
CA ARG A 21 -28.96 -11.56 -0.21
C ARG A 21 -28.68 -11.94 1.25
N ALA A 22 -29.61 -12.63 1.92
CA ALA A 22 -29.45 -13.00 3.33
C ALA A 22 -28.39 -14.08 3.52
N THR A 23 -28.32 -15.08 2.64
CA THR A 23 -27.27 -16.11 2.74
C THR A 23 -25.91 -15.59 2.34
N ARG A 24 -25.82 -14.67 1.37
CA ARG A 24 -24.56 -13.98 1.06
C ARG A 24 -24.06 -13.17 2.25
N GLN A 25 -24.95 -12.41 2.91
CA GLN A 25 -24.59 -11.64 4.11
C GLN A 25 -24.14 -12.54 5.25
N ARG A 26 -24.83 -13.67 5.50
CA ARG A 26 -24.42 -14.66 6.52
C ARG A 26 -23.06 -15.28 6.25
N ARG A 27 -22.71 -15.54 4.99
CA ARG A 27 -21.38 -16.02 4.61
C ARG A 27 -20.31 -14.95 4.83
N LEU A 28 -20.61 -13.71 4.43
CA LEU A 28 -19.70 -12.58 4.60
C LEU A 28 -19.45 -12.26 6.08
N ASN A 29 -20.49 -12.20 6.90
CA ASN A 29 -20.35 -11.98 8.35
C ASN A 29 -19.52 -13.09 9.00
N ARG A 30 -19.74 -14.36 8.65
CA ARG A 30 -18.93 -15.48 9.16
C ARG A 30 -17.46 -15.37 8.75
N GLN A 31 -17.19 -14.89 7.54
CA GLN A 31 -15.84 -14.66 7.07
C GLN A 31 -15.16 -13.50 7.82
N LEU A 32 -15.89 -12.41 8.09
CA LEU A 32 -15.38 -11.29 8.90
C LEU A 32 -15.13 -11.73 10.34
N GLU A 33 -16.06 -12.45 10.97
CA GLU A 33 -15.93 -12.96 12.33
C GLU A 33 -14.71 -13.90 12.47
N ALA A 34 -14.42 -14.72 11.46
CA ALA A 34 -13.20 -15.54 11.44
C ALA A 34 -11.93 -14.68 11.40
N LEU A 35 -11.91 -13.63 10.57
CA LEU A 35 -10.79 -12.68 10.50
C LEU A 35 -10.64 -11.88 11.80
N GLU A 36 -11.73 -11.53 12.47
CA GLU A 36 -11.72 -10.83 13.76
C GLU A 36 -11.21 -11.74 14.88
N ASN A 37 -11.65 -13.00 14.93
CA ASN A 37 -11.19 -13.98 15.91
C ASN A 37 -9.71 -14.37 15.72
N ASP A 38 -9.23 -14.48 14.47
CA ASP A 38 -7.82 -14.76 14.16
C ASP A 38 -6.90 -13.58 14.52
N ASN A 39 -7.43 -12.36 14.57
CA ASN A 39 -6.70 -11.18 15.04
C ASN A 39 -6.66 -11.05 16.58
N PHE A 40 -7.39 -11.89 17.33
CA PHE A 40 -7.40 -11.87 18.80
C PHE A 40 -6.24 -12.66 19.42
N GLY A 41 -5.11 -12.75 18.73
CA GLY A 41 -3.86 -13.15 19.37
C GLY A 41 -3.38 -12.03 20.29
N ASP A 42 -2.94 -12.38 21.49
CA ASP A 42 -2.20 -11.44 22.34
C ASP A 42 -1.02 -10.93 21.50
N ASP A 43 -0.96 -9.63 21.23
CA ASP A 43 0.15 -9.04 20.47
C ASP A 43 1.43 -9.49 21.19
N PRO A 44 2.37 -10.19 20.54
CA PRO A 44 3.59 -10.65 21.19
C PRO A 44 4.38 -9.50 21.86
N GLN A 45 4.05 -8.25 21.51
CA GLN A 45 4.56 -7.03 22.14
C GLN A 45 3.73 -6.48 23.31
N ALA A 46 2.52 -6.98 23.61
CA ALA A 46 1.61 -6.43 24.63
C ALA A 46 2.11 -6.61 26.07
N GLY A 47 2.81 -7.71 26.37
CA GLY A 47 3.33 -8.03 27.71
C GLY A 47 4.82 -7.70 27.91
N LEU A 48 5.51 -7.24 26.87
CA LEU A 48 6.92 -6.89 26.97
C LEU A 48 7.08 -5.50 27.62
N PRO A 49 8.10 -5.28 28.47
CA PRO A 49 8.46 -3.94 28.89
C PRO A 49 8.66 -3.13 27.61
N ARG A 50 7.85 -2.08 27.43
CA ARG A 50 7.98 -1.16 26.29
C ARG A 50 9.47 -0.88 26.13
N PRO A 51 10.10 -1.21 24.99
CA PRO A 51 11.52 -1.01 24.83
C PRO A 51 11.80 0.46 25.09
N GLY A 52 12.48 0.73 26.21
CA GLY A 52 12.71 2.06 26.76
C GLY A 52 13.68 2.83 25.87
N LYS A 53 13.21 3.25 24.69
CA LYS A 53 13.82 4.23 23.79
C LYS A 53 12.95 4.39 22.54
N ARG A 54 12.09 5.42 22.62
CA ARG A 54 11.55 6.26 21.54
C ARG A 54 11.38 5.58 20.17
N LEU A 55 10.29 4.84 20.01
CA LEU A 55 9.63 4.82 18.70
C LEU A 55 9.09 6.24 18.42
N PRO A 56 9.23 6.78 17.20
CA PRO A 56 8.62 8.05 16.85
C PRO A 56 7.11 7.92 16.97
N HIS A 57 6.55 8.54 18.00
CA HIS A 57 5.11 8.71 18.16
C HIS A 57 4.69 9.80 17.18
N PHE A 58 4.11 9.43 16.04
CA PHE A 58 3.44 10.39 15.16
C PHE A 58 2.21 10.91 15.92
N ALA A 59 2.36 12.08 16.57
CA ALA A 59 1.25 12.76 17.19
C ALA A 59 0.53 13.57 16.10
N ASP A 60 -0.73 13.24 15.83
CA ASP A 60 -1.65 14.18 15.20
C ASP A 60 -1.78 15.39 16.14
N THR A 61 -1.39 16.54 15.62
CA THR A 61 -1.28 17.79 16.35
C THR A 61 -2.63 18.31 16.80
N ALA A 62 -2.87 18.34 18.11
CA ALA A 62 -3.67 19.37 18.76
C ALA A 62 -3.24 19.53 20.23
N GLU A 63 -2.44 20.57 20.47
CA GLU A 63 -2.50 21.47 21.63
C GLU A 63 -2.66 20.85 23.03
N THR A 64 -1.57 20.78 23.80
CA THR A 64 -1.45 21.39 25.14
C THR A 64 -0.05 21.15 25.72
N GLY A 65 0.52 22.21 26.27
CA GLY A 65 1.91 22.29 26.65
C GLY A 65 2.27 21.51 27.92
N ALA A 66 3.29 20.67 27.83
CA ALA A 66 4.28 20.43 28.88
C ALA A 66 5.50 19.75 28.24
N ARG A 67 6.61 20.47 28.10
CA ARG A 67 7.86 19.89 27.57
C ARG A 67 8.68 19.36 28.76
N PRO A 68 9.00 18.06 28.87
CA PRO A 68 9.79 17.55 29.98
C PRO A 68 11.24 18.08 29.93
N ARG A 69 11.72 18.55 31.08
CA ARG A 69 13.10 19.03 31.30
C ARG A 69 14.08 17.89 30.99
N GLY A 70 14.98 18.10 30.03
CA GLY A 70 16.00 17.12 29.64
C GLY A 70 16.19 16.96 28.13
N TRP A 71 15.42 17.65 27.30
CA TRP A 71 15.74 17.80 25.88
C TRP A 71 16.76 18.93 25.69
N GLY A 72 17.96 18.70 26.22
CA GLY A 72 19.13 19.39 25.71
C GLY A 72 19.22 19.12 24.21
N ARG A 73 19.66 20.12 23.43
CA ARG A 73 20.02 19.96 22.02
C ARG A 73 21.24 19.03 21.92
N GLY A 74 21.01 17.74 22.11
CA GLY A 74 21.96 16.69 21.82
C GLY A 74 22.12 16.64 20.31
N ASN A 75 23.32 16.97 19.85
CA ASN A 75 23.75 16.78 18.48
C ASN A 75 23.47 15.33 18.08
N LEU A 76 22.49 15.12 17.20
CA LEU A 76 22.02 13.81 16.71
C LEU A 76 23.01 13.21 15.68
N SER A 77 24.32 13.40 15.89
CA SER A 77 25.38 13.10 14.94
C SER A 77 26.35 12.01 15.41
N ALA A 78 26.03 11.26 16.48
CA ALA A 78 26.96 10.29 17.07
C ALA A 78 26.35 8.94 17.45
N ALA A 79 25.23 8.54 16.83
CA ALA A 79 24.74 7.16 16.92
C ALA A 79 25.05 6.43 15.61
N GLU A 80 26.15 5.68 15.64
CA GLU A 80 26.73 4.91 14.54
C GLU A 80 25.81 3.76 14.11
N GLY A 81 24.92 4.01 13.14
CA GLY A 81 24.07 3.00 12.51
C GLY A 81 23.32 3.57 11.31
N PRO A 82 23.01 2.77 10.27
CA PRO A 82 22.29 3.27 9.10
C PRO A 82 20.91 3.77 9.52
N ASN A 83 20.67 5.07 9.31
CA ASN A 83 19.40 5.74 9.51
C ASN A 83 18.68 5.97 8.17
N TYR A 84 17.43 6.41 8.22
CA TYR A 84 16.60 6.65 7.02
C TYR A 84 17.26 7.58 6.00
N VAL A 85 18.00 8.60 6.47
CA VAL A 85 18.69 9.58 5.63
C VAL A 85 19.99 9.00 5.05
N SER A 86 20.70 8.17 5.80
CA SER A 86 21.92 7.51 5.32
C SER A 86 21.65 6.31 4.41
N ALA A 87 20.42 5.76 4.43
CA ALA A 87 19.99 4.70 3.53
C ALA A 87 19.62 5.19 2.12
N CYS A 88 19.66 6.51 1.89
CA CYS A 88 19.40 7.08 0.57
C CYS A 88 20.39 6.52 -0.46
N ALA A 89 19.85 5.90 -1.51
CA ALA A 89 20.66 5.47 -2.65
C ALA A 89 21.28 6.69 -3.33
N ALA A 90 22.53 6.53 -3.80
CA ALA A 90 23.14 7.54 -4.65
C ALA A 90 22.33 7.76 -5.94
N PRO A 91 22.36 8.95 -6.55
CA PRO A 91 21.72 9.20 -7.84
C PRO A 91 22.17 8.19 -8.90
N SER A 92 21.25 7.83 -9.80
CA SER A 92 21.54 6.91 -10.90
C SER A 92 22.70 7.42 -11.76
N ARG A 93 23.65 6.54 -12.08
CA ARG A 93 24.76 6.79 -13.03
C ARG A 93 24.37 6.55 -14.48
N LEU A 94 23.16 6.03 -14.72
CA LEU A 94 22.63 5.69 -16.03
C LEU A 94 21.61 6.74 -16.49
N PRO A 95 21.48 6.99 -17.81
CA PRO A 95 20.52 7.96 -18.34
C PRO A 95 19.08 7.54 -18.03
N GLN A 96 18.21 8.52 -17.79
CA GLN A 96 16.79 8.28 -17.53
C GLN A 96 16.11 7.69 -18.77
N ARG A 97 15.31 6.64 -18.58
CA ARG A 97 14.49 6.04 -19.62
C ARG A 97 13.09 6.66 -19.58
N HIS A 98 12.47 6.79 -20.75
CA HIS A 98 11.13 7.35 -20.86
C HIS A 98 10.12 6.28 -21.26
N PHE A 99 9.17 6.04 -20.37
CA PHE A 99 8.11 5.05 -20.56
C PHE A 99 6.74 5.75 -20.66
N CYS A 100 5.83 5.13 -21.40
CA CYS A 100 4.47 5.59 -21.55
C CYS A 100 3.74 5.50 -20.21
N ALA A 101 3.12 6.59 -19.77
CA ALA A 101 2.39 6.64 -18.50
C ALA A 101 1.10 5.80 -18.51
N VAL A 102 0.60 5.42 -19.69
CA VAL A 102 -0.64 4.62 -19.84
C VAL A 102 -0.35 3.13 -19.86
N CYS A 103 0.67 2.69 -20.60
CA CYS A 103 0.91 1.26 -20.87
C CYS A 103 2.34 0.78 -20.58
N GLY A 104 3.24 1.64 -20.13
CA GLY A 104 4.61 1.27 -19.74
C GLY A 104 5.59 0.98 -20.89
N PHE A 105 5.14 0.92 -22.15
CA PHE A 105 6.04 0.76 -23.30
C PHE A 105 6.93 1.99 -23.53
N PRO A 106 8.09 1.87 -24.20
CA PRO A 106 8.96 3.01 -24.52
C PRO A 106 8.18 4.15 -25.16
N SER A 107 8.35 5.36 -24.64
CA SER A 107 7.65 6.55 -25.11
C SER A 107 8.50 7.32 -26.11
N ALA A 108 7.91 7.63 -27.26
CA ALA A 108 8.49 8.52 -28.28
C ALA A 108 7.94 9.95 -28.20
N TYR A 109 6.82 10.17 -27.51
CA TYR A 109 6.08 11.43 -27.54
C TYR A 109 5.85 12.01 -26.14
N THR A 110 5.67 13.34 -26.10
CA THR A 110 5.43 14.13 -24.89
C THR A 110 4.13 14.92 -25.03
N CYS A 111 3.34 14.95 -23.96
CA CYS A 111 2.14 15.77 -23.92
C CYS A 111 2.54 17.23 -23.71
N VAL A 112 2.04 18.13 -24.55
CA VAL A 112 2.39 19.55 -24.50
C VAL A 112 1.82 20.28 -23.27
N THR A 113 0.75 19.76 -22.67
CA THR A 113 0.08 20.42 -21.55
C THR A 113 0.71 20.06 -20.19
N CYS A 114 1.12 18.80 -20.00
CA CYS A 114 1.62 18.32 -18.70
C CYS A 114 2.98 17.62 -18.77
N GLY A 115 3.59 17.48 -19.95
CA GLY A 115 4.88 16.82 -20.12
C GLY A 115 4.85 15.29 -19.98
N ALA A 116 3.67 14.68 -19.76
CA ALA A 116 3.54 13.24 -19.64
C ALA A 116 3.97 12.51 -20.93
N ARG A 117 4.60 11.36 -20.76
CA ARG A 117 5.15 10.54 -21.84
C ARG A 117 4.12 9.52 -22.35
N TYR A 118 3.97 9.38 -23.65
CA TYR A 118 3.11 8.37 -24.28
C TYR A 118 3.77 7.70 -25.51
N CYS A 119 3.29 6.52 -25.89
CA CYS A 119 3.85 5.75 -27.02
C CYS A 119 3.06 5.89 -28.32
N SER A 120 1.77 6.24 -28.28
CA SER A 120 0.90 6.34 -29.46
C SER A 120 -0.24 7.35 -29.23
N SER A 121 -0.90 7.78 -30.30
CA SER A 121 -2.08 8.64 -30.24
C SER A 121 -3.22 8.04 -29.42
N ARG A 122 -3.38 6.70 -29.40
CA ARG A 122 -4.34 6.03 -28.53
C ARG A 122 -4.05 6.29 -27.05
N CYS A 123 -2.77 6.18 -26.66
CA CYS A 123 -2.37 6.48 -25.29
C CYS A 123 -2.43 7.98 -24.99
N LEU A 124 -2.28 8.87 -25.98
CA LEU A 124 -2.54 10.30 -25.82
C LEU A 124 -4.03 10.55 -25.53
N GLY A 125 -4.94 9.93 -26.28
CA GLY A 125 -6.39 10.00 -26.03
C GLY A 125 -6.72 9.56 -24.61
N THR A 126 -6.33 8.34 -24.22
CA THR A 126 -6.53 7.84 -22.85
C THR A 126 -5.90 8.76 -21.79
N HIS A 127 -4.73 9.33 -22.07
CA HIS A 127 -4.08 10.29 -21.19
C HIS A 127 -4.92 11.58 -21.04
N GLN A 128 -5.46 12.13 -22.12
CA GLN A 128 -6.29 13.34 -22.11
C GLN A 128 -7.64 13.06 -21.44
N ASP A 129 -8.30 11.96 -21.77
CA ASP A 129 -9.61 11.59 -21.20
C ASP A 129 -9.54 11.45 -19.67
N THR A 130 -8.44 10.89 -19.15
CA THR A 130 -8.29 10.61 -17.72
C THR A 130 -7.65 11.74 -16.91
N ARG A 131 -6.90 12.65 -17.54
CA ARG A 131 -6.15 13.73 -16.86
C ARG A 131 -6.65 15.13 -17.17
N TYR A 132 -7.39 15.30 -18.26
CA TYR A 132 -7.97 16.56 -18.75
C TYR A 132 -9.47 16.44 -19.04
N GLY A 133 -10.11 15.40 -18.47
CA GLY A 133 -11.55 15.17 -18.58
C GLY A 133 -12.34 16.47 -18.53
N ASP A 134 -13.13 16.64 -19.59
CA ASP A 134 -13.95 17.77 -19.98
C ASP A 134 -14.32 18.69 -18.80
N GLY A 135 -13.63 19.82 -18.72
CA GLY A 135 -14.19 21.01 -18.09
C GLY A 135 -15.28 21.55 -19.02
N GLU A 136 -16.45 20.93 -19.03
CA GLU A 136 -17.64 21.57 -19.56
C GLU A 136 -17.90 22.84 -18.71
N GLY A 137 -17.68 23.99 -19.33
CA GLY A 137 -18.08 25.31 -18.87
C GLY A 137 -18.95 25.96 -19.93
#